data_AF-A0A9P0PQN9-F1
#
_entry.id   AF-A0A9P0PQN9-F1
#
_cell.length_a   1.000
_cell.length_b   1.000
_cell.length_c   1.000
_cell.angle_alpha   90.00
_cell.angle_beta   90.00
_cell.angle_gamma   90.00
#
_symmetry.space_group_name_H-M   'P 1'
#
loop_
_entity.id
_entity.type
_entity.pdbx_description
1 polymer ?
#
loop_
_entity_poly.entity_id
_entity_poly.type
_entity_poly.pdbx_seq_one_letter_code
_entity_poly.pdbx_strand_id
1 'polypeptide(L)'
;MESQDAATKRKLSKKQLKKNSSAYLRQREKANARKKKFLDKMTEEEIEIKRAKDRAYYRKKKAEKKVKNISEMTEREKRKQRKIWKEASKKYREKKKTLSTILNNTPPHSDDELAATPSVRKTVGRKIVRKDRAKAYRKIKQQEKTIAKITRKYETLKKKLRRKENREQEKSQPPTTPNSKVDALTKNVDVPPEVRKNLLFNEVLTTQLKEKAGSLKKNSKENEVFQKCVSGDLVRKYKLLHMVKTFLPKERTSTSILKSDTKIREVVLKHDIRQKVEDFFQSDDISRMCPAKRDFVKKTALRNKNASFYFLLKN
;
A
#
# COMPACT_ATOMS: atom_id res chain seq x y z
N MET A 1 53.13 30.60 26.38
CA MET A 1 51.82 29.98 26.07
C MET A 1 51.97 29.13 24.81
N GLU A 2 52.68 28.01 24.92
CA GLU A 2 53.15 27.28 23.74
C GLU A 2 53.34 25.80 24.11
N SER A 3 52.27 25.08 24.47
CA SER A 3 52.46 23.69 24.93
C SER A 3 51.27 22.74 24.87
N GLN A 4 50.32 22.85 23.93
CA GLN A 4 49.29 21.80 23.78
C GLN A 4 48.98 21.28 22.36
N ASP A 5 49.52 21.85 21.29
CA ASP A 5 49.24 21.36 19.92
C ASP A 5 50.12 20.17 19.47
N ALA A 6 51.06 19.71 20.29
CA ALA A 6 52.00 18.65 19.91
C ALA A 6 51.50 17.21 20.15
N ALA A 7 50.43 16.99 20.93
CA ALA A 7 50.13 15.67 21.50
C ALA A 7 49.11 14.79 20.73
N THR A 8 48.61 15.20 19.56
CA THR A 8 47.63 14.39 18.79
C THR A 8 48.10 13.97 17.39
N LYS A 9 49.40 13.74 17.19
CA LYS A 9 49.89 13.06 15.98
C LYS A 9 49.85 11.54 16.18
N ARG A 10 48.66 10.95 16.00
CA ARG A 10 48.51 9.49 15.79
C ARG A 10 49.45 9.06 14.66
N LYS A 11 50.42 8.20 14.95
CA LYS A 11 51.39 7.65 13.99
C LYS A 11 50.65 7.11 12.76
N LEU A 12 50.63 7.87 11.66
CA LEU A 12 50.11 7.40 10.38
C LEU A 12 50.93 6.19 9.96
N SER A 13 50.27 5.14 9.46
CA SER A 13 50.97 3.96 8.95
C SER A 13 51.97 4.36 7.86
N LYS A 14 53.13 3.67 7.74
CA LYS A 14 54.15 3.91 6.69
C LYS A 14 53.53 4.00 5.27
N LYS A 15 52.42 3.27 5.04
CA LYS A 15 51.63 3.28 3.78
C LYS A 15 50.81 4.55 3.56
N GLN A 16 50.31 5.19 4.63
CA GLN A 16 49.63 6.49 4.56
C GLN A 16 50.61 7.65 4.38
N LEU A 17 51.78 7.58 5.02
CA LEU A 17 52.88 8.54 4.81
C LEU A 17 53.36 8.54 3.35
N LYS A 18 53.54 7.36 2.74
CA LYS A 18 53.87 7.25 1.29
C LYS A 18 52.77 7.82 0.37
N LYS A 19 51.49 7.67 0.72
CA LYS A 19 50.35 8.22 -0.06
C LYS A 19 50.14 9.73 0.09
N ASN A 20 50.70 10.32 1.13
CA ASN A 20 50.64 11.76 1.38
C ASN A 20 51.94 12.47 0.97
N SER A 21 52.93 11.73 0.44
CA SER A 21 54.14 12.33 -0.14
C SER A 21 53.76 13.19 -1.34
N SER A 22 54.36 14.38 -1.42
CA SER A 22 54.18 15.33 -2.53
C SER A 22 54.47 14.69 -3.88
N ALA A 23 55.46 13.78 -3.96
CA ALA A 23 55.78 13.02 -5.17
C ALA A 23 54.63 12.11 -5.61
N TYR A 24 53.97 11.42 -4.67
CA TYR A 24 52.81 10.56 -4.96
C TYR A 24 51.60 11.37 -5.43
N LEU A 25 51.35 12.53 -4.82
CA LEU A 25 50.28 13.44 -5.23
C LEU A 25 50.50 13.95 -6.66
N ARG A 26 51.72 14.41 -6.99
CA ARG A 26 52.09 14.83 -8.35
C ARG A 26 51.93 13.72 -9.39
N GLN A 27 52.35 12.49 -9.05
CA GLN A 27 52.18 11.33 -9.94
C GLN A 27 50.69 11.02 -10.18
N ARG A 28 49.87 11.09 -9.13
CA ARG A 28 48.43 10.89 -9.20
C ARG A 28 47.73 11.97 -10.03
N GLU A 29 48.15 13.22 -9.90
CA GLU A 29 47.65 14.34 -10.73
C GLU A 29 47.98 14.14 -12.20
N LYS A 30 49.23 13.77 -12.54
CA LYS A 30 49.64 13.44 -13.91
C LYS A 30 48.80 12.28 -14.47
N ALA A 31 48.55 11.23 -13.70
CA ALA A 31 47.71 10.11 -14.11
C ALA A 31 46.24 10.52 -14.33
N ASN A 32 45.68 11.36 -13.45
CA ASN A 32 44.33 11.90 -13.60
C ASN A 32 44.21 12.80 -14.83
N ALA A 33 45.21 13.64 -15.10
CA ALA A 33 45.25 14.50 -16.28
C ALA A 33 45.32 13.67 -17.59
N ARG A 34 46.16 12.63 -17.62
CA ARG A 34 46.22 11.68 -18.75
C ARG A 34 44.86 11.00 -18.97
N LYS A 35 44.23 10.52 -17.90
CA LYS A 35 42.89 9.91 -17.95
C LYS A 35 41.83 10.90 -18.44
N LYS A 36 41.90 12.17 -18.04
CA LYS A 36 40.99 13.21 -18.50
C LYS A 36 41.16 13.45 -20.01
N LYS A 37 42.39 13.65 -20.49
CA LYS A 37 42.69 13.79 -21.93
C LYS A 37 42.24 12.58 -22.75
N PHE A 38 42.37 11.37 -22.20
CA PHE A 38 41.87 10.16 -22.85
C PHE A 38 40.34 10.14 -22.96
N LEU A 39 39.63 10.53 -21.89
CA LEU A 39 38.16 10.59 -21.89
C LEU A 39 37.63 11.72 -22.78
N ASP A 40 38.31 12.87 -22.84
CA ASP A 40 37.94 14.01 -23.68
C ASP A 40 38.11 13.71 -25.18
N LYS A 41 38.91 12.69 -25.55
CA LYS A 41 39.11 12.20 -26.92
C LYS A 41 38.10 11.13 -27.35
N MET A 42 37.31 10.58 -26.43
CA MET A 42 36.35 9.52 -26.73
C MET A 42 35.00 10.09 -27.18
N THR A 43 34.34 9.37 -28.07
CA THR A 43 32.96 9.69 -28.48
C THR A 43 31.96 9.31 -27.37
N GLU A 44 30.77 9.91 -27.40
CA GLU A 44 29.72 9.64 -26.39
C GLU A 44 29.35 8.14 -26.32
N GLU A 45 29.42 7.45 -27.46
CA GLU A 45 29.13 6.01 -27.60
C GLU A 45 30.21 5.14 -26.92
N GLU A 46 31.49 5.46 -27.13
CA GLU A 46 32.62 4.77 -26.47
C GLU A 46 32.59 4.95 -24.95
N ILE A 47 32.19 6.14 -24.49
CA ILE A 47 32.00 6.43 -23.08
C ILE A 47 30.88 5.56 -22.49
N GLU A 48 29.77 5.36 -23.21
CA GLU A 48 28.66 4.55 -22.72
C GLU A 48 29.00 3.05 -22.74
N ILE A 49 29.76 2.56 -23.73
CA ILE A 49 30.29 1.19 -23.75
C ILE A 49 31.19 0.95 -22.53
N LYS A 50 32.07 1.90 -22.20
CA LYS A 50 32.92 1.82 -21.00
C LYS A 50 32.11 1.79 -19.72
N ARG A 51 31.08 2.64 -19.60
CA ARG A 51 30.15 2.62 -18.45
C ARG A 51 29.40 1.29 -18.36
N ALA A 52 29.01 0.71 -19.50
CA ALA A 52 28.35 -0.59 -19.54
C ALA A 52 29.28 -1.70 -19.02
N LYS A 53 30.56 -1.71 -19.44
CA LYS A 53 31.59 -2.62 -18.92
C LYS A 53 31.80 -2.47 -17.42
N ASP A 54 31.89 -1.23 -16.92
CA ASP A 54 32.03 -0.95 -15.48
C ASP A 54 30.80 -1.42 -14.68
N ARG A 55 29.59 -1.22 -15.20
CA ARG A 55 28.34 -1.71 -14.59
C ARG A 55 28.30 -3.24 -14.55
N ALA A 56 28.70 -3.91 -15.62
CA ALA A 56 28.77 -5.37 -15.69
C ALA A 56 29.80 -5.92 -14.69
N TYR A 57 30.98 -5.31 -14.61
CA TYR A 57 32.01 -5.66 -13.64
C TYR A 57 31.53 -5.52 -12.19
N TYR A 58 30.82 -4.43 -11.87
CA TYR A 58 30.24 -4.23 -10.54
C TYR A 58 29.16 -5.28 -10.21
N ARG A 59 28.30 -5.64 -11.17
CA ARG A 59 27.31 -6.73 -11.00
C ARG A 59 28.00 -8.06 -10.71
N LYS A 60 29.08 -8.38 -11.43
CA LYS A 60 29.88 -9.58 -11.19
C LYS A 60 30.49 -9.59 -9.78
N LYS A 61 31.10 -8.50 -9.33
CA LYS A 61 31.61 -8.38 -7.95
C LYS A 61 30.55 -8.48 -6.86
N LYS A 62 29.33 -7.99 -7.15
CA LYS A 62 28.18 -8.11 -6.26
C LYS A 62 27.71 -9.56 -6.16
N ALA A 63 27.65 -10.28 -7.28
CA ALA A 63 27.33 -11.71 -7.30
C ALA A 63 28.39 -12.56 -6.58
N GLU A 64 29.67 -12.24 -6.77
CA GLU A 64 30.81 -12.86 -6.08
C GLU A 64 30.92 -12.51 -4.57
N LYS A 65 29.97 -11.76 -3.99
CA LYS A 65 29.96 -11.28 -2.59
C LYS A 65 31.20 -10.49 -2.14
N LYS A 66 32.05 -10.06 -3.08
CA LYS A 66 33.20 -9.16 -2.82
C LYS A 66 32.75 -7.75 -2.42
N VAL A 67 31.49 -7.41 -2.67
CA VAL A 67 30.81 -6.19 -2.22
C VAL A 67 29.61 -6.60 -1.38
N LYS A 68 29.67 -6.39 -0.06
CA LYS A 68 28.58 -6.69 0.86
C LYS A 68 27.37 -5.79 0.57
N ASN A 69 26.17 -6.36 0.59
CA ASN A 69 24.95 -5.55 0.58
C ASN A 69 24.74 -4.88 1.94
N ILE A 70 24.04 -3.74 1.98
CA ILE A 70 23.76 -3.03 3.24
C ILE A 70 23.02 -3.94 4.23
N SER A 71 22.14 -4.82 3.75
CA SER A 71 21.44 -5.80 4.58
C SER A 71 22.40 -6.77 5.28
N GLU A 72 23.47 -7.18 4.60
CA GLU A 72 24.49 -8.13 5.05
C GLU A 72 25.61 -7.48 5.89
N MET A 73 25.64 -6.14 5.96
CA MET A 73 26.60 -5.41 6.77
C MET A 73 26.22 -5.43 8.25
N THR A 74 27.22 -5.56 9.12
CA THR A 74 27.04 -5.44 10.57
C THR A 74 26.66 -4.00 10.97
N GLU A 75 26.06 -3.83 12.14
CA GLU A 75 25.70 -2.51 12.71
C GLU A 75 26.88 -1.53 12.73
N ARG A 76 28.07 -2.04 13.07
CA ARG A 76 29.33 -1.27 13.14
C ARG A 76 29.80 -0.80 11.77
N GLU A 77 29.74 -1.68 10.76
CA GLU A 77 30.06 -1.34 9.37
C GLU A 77 29.05 -0.33 8.79
N LYS A 78 27.74 -0.53 9.05
CA LYS A 78 26.68 0.41 8.69
C LYS A 78 26.94 1.80 9.28
N ARG A 79 27.32 1.88 10.56
CA ARG A 79 27.69 3.15 11.22
C ARG A 79 28.89 3.82 10.55
N LYS A 80 29.94 3.08 10.20
CA LYS A 80 31.11 3.59 9.47
C LYS A 80 30.71 4.14 8.09
N GLN A 81 29.87 3.41 7.36
CA GLN A 81 29.38 3.82 6.05
C GLN A 81 28.54 5.11 6.13
N ARG A 82 27.63 5.20 7.12
CA ARG A 82 26.86 6.42 7.40
C ARG A 82 27.74 7.63 7.71
N LYS A 83 28.83 7.43 8.45
CA LYS A 83 29.81 8.50 8.73
C LYS A 83 30.48 8.99 7.44
N ILE A 84 30.93 8.08 6.58
CA ILE A 84 31.51 8.43 5.27
C ILE A 84 30.51 9.19 4.41
N TRP A 85 29.24 8.78 4.38
CA TRP A 85 28.19 9.49 3.65
C TRP A 85 27.98 10.90 4.19
N LYS A 86 27.89 11.08 5.51
CA LYS A 86 27.76 12.42 6.11
C LYS A 86 28.93 13.33 5.73
N GLU A 87 30.16 12.82 5.78
CA GLU A 87 31.36 13.56 5.39
C GLU A 87 31.37 13.91 3.90
N ALA A 88 31.03 12.97 3.03
CA ALA A 88 30.94 13.20 1.59
C ALA A 88 29.84 14.23 1.24
N SER A 89 28.68 14.14 1.87
CA SER A 89 27.59 15.10 1.70
C SER A 89 27.95 16.49 2.22
N LYS A 90 28.71 16.58 3.33
CA LYS A 90 29.24 17.86 3.83
C LYS A 90 30.20 18.48 2.81
N LYS A 91 31.20 17.73 2.35
CA LYS A 91 32.16 18.18 1.32
C LYS A 91 31.48 18.59 0.02
N TYR A 92 30.45 17.86 -0.42
CA TYR A 92 29.69 18.22 -1.61
C TYR A 92 28.96 19.55 -1.44
N ARG A 93 28.29 19.76 -0.29
CA ARG A 93 27.61 21.02 0.02
C ARG A 93 28.58 22.20 0.11
N GLU A 94 29.71 22.01 0.77
CA GLU A 94 30.78 23.01 0.84
C GLU A 94 31.30 23.37 -0.54
N LYS A 95 31.66 22.38 -1.37
CA LYS A 95 32.11 22.62 -2.75
C LYS A 95 31.07 23.36 -3.59
N LYS A 96 29.78 23.06 -3.41
CA LYS A 96 28.71 23.75 -4.10
C LYS A 96 28.59 25.21 -3.63
N LYS A 97 28.71 25.45 -2.33
CA LYS A 97 28.72 26.80 -1.73
C LYS A 97 29.92 27.62 -2.22
N THR A 98 31.12 27.04 -2.24
CA THR A 98 32.32 27.72 -2.75
C THR A 98 32.18 28.04 -4.23
N LEU A 99 31.64 27.12 -5.05
CA LEU A 99 31.38 27.40 -6.46
C LEU A 99 30.36 28.53 -6.68
N SER A 100 29.28 28.59 -5.87
CA SER A 100 28.34 29.71 -5.94
C SER A 100 28.98 31.03 -5.49
N THR A 101 29.85 31.01 -4.48
CA THR A 101 30.57 32.20 -4.02
C THR A 101 31.56 32.69 -5.07
N ILE A 102 32.30 31.78 -5.73
CA ILE A 102 33.21 32.14 -6.83
C ILE A 102 32.43 32.75 -8.00
N LEU A 103 31.30 32.14 -8.40
CA LEU A 103 30.45 32.65 -9.47
C LEU A 103 29.90 34.06 -9.16
N ASN A 104 29.60 34.34 -7.90
CA ASN A 104 29.04 35.63 -7.46
C ASN A 104 30.11 36.72 -7.24
N ASN A 105 31.38 36.36 -7.02
CA ASN A 105 32.48 37.28 -6.74
C ASN A 105 33.44 37.45 -7.94
N THR A 106 33.10 36.93 -9.12
CA THR A 106 33.88 37.21 -10.34
C THR A 106 33.34 38.50 -10.95
N PRO A 107 34.16 39.57 -11.11
CA PRO A 107 33.71 40.80 -11.74
C PRO A 107 33.16 40.52 -13.15
N PRO A 108 32.09 41.22 -13.61
CA PRO A 108 31.73 41.18 -15.00
C PRO A 108 32.93 41.66 -15.82
N HIS A 109 33.36 40.86 -16.79
CA HIS A 109 34.39 41.28 -17.73
C HIS A 109 33.84 42.50 -18.47
N SER A 110 34.50 43.65 -18.31
CA SER A 110 34.19 44.90 -19.00
C SER A 110 34.31 44.72 -20.51
N ASP A 111 33.40 45.40 -21.21
CA ASP A 111 33.05 45.31 -22.63
C ASP A 111 34.19 44.99 -23.60
N ASP A 112 33.97 43.95 -24.39
CA ASP A 112 34.47 43.83 -25.75
C ASP A 112 33.26 43.53 -26.63
N GLU A 113 32.75 44.57 -27.30
CA GLU A 113 31.72 44.47 -28.32
C GLU A 113 32.27 43.64 -29.48
N LEU A 114 31.65 42.46 -29.71
CA LEU A 114 31.51 41.75 -31.01
C LEU A 114 31.27 40.23 -30.86
N ALA A 115 31.13 39.69 -29.64
CA ALA A 115 30.65 38.33 -29.46
C ALA A 115 29.16 38.33 -29.10
N ALA A 116 28.28 38.31 -30.12
CA ALA A 116 26.86 38.01 -29.93
C ALA A 116 26.72 36.76 -29.04
N THR A 117 26.40 36.96 -27.76
CA THR A 117 26.68 35.98 -26.72
C THR A 117 25.94 34.67 -27.01
N PRO A 118 26.62 33.57 -27.39
CA PRO A 118 25.95 32.28 -27.61
C PRO A 118 25.33 31.73 -26.32
N SER A 119 25.65 32.34 -25.18
CA SER A 119 25.15 32.04 -23.84
C SER A 119 23.62 32.21 -23.72
N VAL A 120 23.04 33.33 -24.17
CA VAL A 120 21.61 33.62 -23.97
C VAL A 120 20.72 32.74 -24.84
N ARG A 121 21.09 32.50 -26.11
CA ARG A 121 20.38 31.52 -26.98
C ARG A 121 20.50 30.09 -26.43
N LYS A 122 21.66 29.69 -25.88
CA LYS A 122 21.86 28.36 -25.27
C LYS A 122 21.03 28.17 -23.99
N THR A 123 20.81 29.21 -23.18
CA THR A 123 19.98 29.11 -21.96
C THR A 123 18.49 29.01 -22.27
N VAL A 124 18.01 29.76 -23.26
CA VAL A 124 16.61 29.68 -23.75
C VAL A 124 16.33 28.31 -24.36
N GLY A 125 17.21 27.80 -25.23
CA GLY A 125 17.09 26.45 -25.81
C GLY A 125 17.06 25.35 -24.74
N ARG A 126 17.92 25.44 -23.71
CA ARG A 126 17.90 24.51 -22.56
C ARG A 126 16.62 24.58 -21.73
N LYS A 127 15.98 25.75 -21.65
CA LYS A 127 14.69 25.92 -20.96
C LYS A 127 13.57 25.24 -21.74
N ILE A 128 13.56 25.38 -23.07
CA ILE A 128 12.61 24.72 -23.99
C ILE A 128 12.78 23.19 -23.91
N VAL A 129 14.01 22.69 -24.07
CA VAL A 129 14.30 21.24 -23.99
C VAL A 129 13.87 20.64 -22.65
N ARG A 130 14.07 21.34 -21.52
CA ARG A 130 13.57 20.86 -20.21
C ARG A 130 12.05 20.81 -20.17
N LYS A 131 11.37 21.83 -20.70
CA LYS A 131 9.90 21.89 -20.76
C LYS A 131 9.35 20.74 -21.61
N ASP A 132 9.93 20.51 -22.77
CA ASP A 132 9.50 19.46 -23.70
C ASP A 132 9.77 18.07 -23.15
N ARG A 133 10.95 17.86 -22.55
CA ARG A 133 11.28 16.61 -21.87
C ARG A 133 10.33 16.34 -20.70
N ALA A 134 9.98 17.36 -19.92
CA ALA A 134 9.00 17.23 -18.85
C ALA A 134 7.61 16.89 -19.39
N LYS A 135 7.19 17.51 -20.51
CA LYS A 135 5.93 17.21 -21.19
C LYS A 135 5.89 15.77 -21.71
N ALA A 136 6.99 15.31 -22.33
CA ALA A 136 7.14 13.93 -22.80
C ALA A 136 7.05 12.92 -21.64
N TYR A 137 7.78 13.14 -20.54
CA TYR A 137 7.68 12.24 -19.38
C TYR A 137 6.30 12.24 -18.74
N ARG A 138 5.60 13.38 -18.69
CA ARG A 138 4.20 13.43 -18.22
C ARG A 138 3.29 12.61 -19.14
N LYS A 139 3.46 12.72 -20.45
CA LYS A 139 2.68 11.96 -21.45
C LYS A 139 2.95 10.45 -21.32
N ILE A 140 4.21 10.04 -21.22
CA ILE A 140 4.59 8.63 -20.99
C ILE A 140 3.93 8.11 -19.70
N LYS A 141 4.03 8.84 -18.60
CA LYS A 141 3.41 8.44 -17.32
C LYS A 141 1.88 8.34 -17.42
N GLN A 142 1.23 9.21 -18.20
CA GLN A 142 -0.21 9.12 -18.45
C GLN A 142 -0.55 7.89 -19.29
N GLN A 143 0.22 7.60 -20.33
CA GLN A 143 0.06 6.42 -21.18
C GLN A 143 0.28 5.11 -20.41
N GLU A 144 1.31 5.03 -19.55
CA GLU A 144 1.52 3.88 -18.67
C GLU A 144 0.32 3.64 -17.75
N LYS A 145 -0.25 4.71 -17.19
CA LYS A 145 -1.47 4.62 -16.38
C LYS A 145 -2.69 4.18 -17.18
N THR A 146 -2.87 4.62 -18.42
CA THR A 146 -3.99 4.19 -19.26
C THR A 146 -3.85 2.72 -19.65
N ILE A 147 -2.64 2.29 -20.04
CA ILE A 147 -2.33 0.88 -20.30
C ILE A 147 -2.65 0.04 -19.06
N ALA A 148 -2.16 0.42 -17.87
CA ALA A 148 -2.45 -0.30 -16.63
C ALA A 148 -3.96 -0.36 -16.28
N LYS A 149 -4.74 0.66 -16.64
CA LYS A 149 -6.20 0.64 -16.47
C LYS A 149 -6.86 -0.31 -17.46
N ILE A 150 -6.43 -0.29 -18.72
CA ILE A 150 -6.98 -1.15 -19.78
C ILE A 150 -6.67 -2.61 -19.49
N THR A 151 -5.44 -2.94 -19.08
CA THR A 151 -5.06 -4.32 -18.73
C THR A 151 -5.88 -4.86 -17.57
N ARG A 152 -6.08 -4.07 -16.49
CA ARG A 152 -6.96 -4.44 -15.37
C ARG A 152 -8.40 -4.67 -15.81
N LYS A 153 -8.93 -3.80 -16.68
CA LYS A 153 -10.28 -3.97 -17.24
C LYS A 153 -10.38 -5.25 -18.07
N TYR A 154 -9.39 -5.49 -18.94
CA TYR A 154 -9.31 -6.70 -19.76
C TYR A 154 -9.28 -7.97 -18.91
N GLU A 155 -8.43 -8.04 -17.89
CA GLU A 155 -8.38 -9.19 -16.97
C GLU A 155 -9.69 -9.41 -16.23
N THR A 156 -10.35 -8.32 -15.81
CA THR A 156 -11.65 -8.38 -15.13
C THR A 156 -12.73 -8.92 -16.07
N LEU A 157 -12.77 -8.43 -17.31
CA LEU A 157 -13.71 -8.90 -18.33
C LEU A 157 -13.44 -10.37 -18.71
N LYS A 158 -12.17 -10.74 -18.91
CA LYS A 158 -11.76 -12.13 -19.16
C LYS A 158 -12.21 -13.08 -18.05
N LYS A 159 -12.03 -12.70 -16.78
CA LYS A 159 -12.53 -13.48 -15.63
C LYS A 159 -14.06 -13.58 -15.59
N LYS A 160 -14.77 -12.50 -15.95
CA LYS A 160 -16.24 -12.52 -16.02
C LYS A 160 -16.75 -13.42 -17.13
N LEU A 161 -16.11 -13.38 -18.30
CA LEU A 161 -16.45 -14.21 -19.46
C LEU A 161 -16.29 -15.69 -19.11
N ARG A 162 -15.13 -16.10 -18.56
CA ARG A 162 -14.90 -17.48 -18.10
C ARG A 162 -15.95 -17.97 -17.09
N ARG A 163 -16.35 -17.10 -16.15
CA ARG A 163 -17.41 -17.44 -15.17
C ARG A 163 -18.77 -17.62 -15.83
N LYS A 164 -19.04 -16.90 -16.93
CA LYS A 164 -20.29 -17.02 -17.69
C LYS A 164 -20.29 -18.32 -18.50
N GLU A 165 -19.20 -18.60 -19.22
CA GLU A 165 -19.02 -19.86 -19.95
C GLU A 165 -19.18 -21.08 -19.05
N ASN A 166 -18.51 -21.10 -17.89
CA ASN A 166 -18.66 -22.21 -16.93
C ASN A 166 -20.12 -22.40 -16.49
N ARG A 167 -20.87 -21.31 -16.25
CA ARG A 167 -22.28 -21.39 -15.88
C ARG A 167 -23.16 -21.86 -17.03
N GLU A 168 -22.81 -21.51 -18.26
CA GLU A 168 -23.52 -21.98 -19.47
C GLU A 168 -23.26 -23.47 -19.69
N GLN A 169 -22.01 -23.92 -19.52
CA GLN A 169 -21.66 -25.34 -19.54
C GLN A 169 -22.37 -26.14 -18.45
N GLU A 170 -22.47 -25.61 -17.22
CA GLU A 170 -23.23 -26.23 -16.14
C GLU A 170 -24.73 -26.32 -16.47
N LYS A 171 -25.29 -25.33 -17.18
CA LYS A 171 -26.70 -25.33 -17.61
C LYS A 171 -26.97 -26.25 -18.79
N SER A 172 -26.00 -26.46 -19.67
CA SER A 172 -26.15 -27.35 -20.83
C SER A 172 -26.10 -28.83 -20.45
N GLN A 173 -25.57 -29.16 -19.27
CA GLN A 173 -25.67 -30.52 -18.74
C GLN A 173 -27.14 -30.81 -18.37
N PRO A 174 -27.66 -32.00 -18.70
CA PRO A 174 -29.02 -32.38 -18.32
C PRO A 174 -29.20 -32.28 -16.80
N PRO A 175 -30.37 -31.82 -16.31
CA PRO A 175 -30.60 -31.65 -14.88
C PRO A 175 -30.43 -33.00 -14.19
N THR A 176 -29.43 -33.10 -13.32
CA THR A 176 -29.14 -34.34 -12.60
C THR A 176 -30.31 -34.66 -11.69
N THR A 177 -30.98 -35.78 -11.96
CA THR A 177 -32.08 -36.26 -11.11
C THR A 177 -31.57 -36.55 -9.70
N PRO A 178 -32.43 -36.44 -8.66
CA PRO A 178 -32.03 -36.76 -7.29
C PRO A 178 -31.38 -38.15 -7.16
N ASN A 179 -31.91 -39.14 -7.89
CA ASN A 179 -31.36 -40.49 -7.90
C ASN A 179 -29.96 -40.53 -8.53
N SER A 180 -29.77 -39.88 -9.68
CA SER A 180 -28.46 -39.81 -10.35
C SER A 180 -27.39 -39.14 -9.47
N LYS A 181 -27.76 -38.14 -8.65
CA LYS A 181 -26.83 -37.54 -7.69
C LYS A 181 -26.44 -38.48 -6.56
N VAL A 182 -27.39 -39.21 -5.99
CA VAL A 182 -27.11 -40.21 -4.94
C VAL A 182 -26.24 -41.33 -5.50
N ASP A 183 -26.54 -41.80 -6.71
CA ASP A 183 -25.75 -42.82 -7.40
C ASP A 183 -24.32 -42.33 -7.69
N ALA A 184 -24.17 -41.06 -8.10
CA ALA A 184 -22.85 -40.47 -8.30
C ALA A 184 -22.04 -40.37 -6.99
N LEU A 185 -22.69 -40.06 -5.86
CA LEU A 185 -22.05 -40.00 -4.54
C LEU A 185 -21.66 -41.38 -4.00
N THR A 186 -22.44 -42.41 -4.34
CA THR A 186 -22.27 -43.77 -3.82
C THR A 186 -21.59 -44.73 -4.79
N LYS A 187 -21.18 -44.26 -5.98
CA LYS A 187 -20.66 -45.08 -7.09
C LYS A 187 -19.58 -46.10 -6.70
N ASN A 188 -18.74 -45.79 -5.71
CA ASN A 188 -17.62 -46.63 -5.29
C ASN A 188 -17.71 -47.07 -3.82
N VAL A 189 -18.86 -46.90 -3.16
CA VAL A 189 -19.03 -47.20 -1.74
C VAL A 189 -20.24 -48.09 -1.59
N ASP A 190 -20.08 -49.22 -0.88
CA ASP A 190 -21.22 -50.03 -0.49
C ASP A 190 -21.97 -49.33 0.65
N VAL A 191 -23.22 -48.97 0.38
CA VAL A 191 -24.04 -48.16 1.28
C VAL A 191 -25.31 -48.95 1.60
N PRO A 192 -25.63 -49.16 2.90
CA PRO A 192 -26.85 -49.83 3.30
C PRO A 192 -28.10 -49.20 2.67
N PRO A 193 -29.13 -50.00 2.31
CA PRO A 193 -30.34 -49.49 1.64
C PRO A 193 -31.03 -48.34 2.40
N GLU A 194 -31.04 -48.40 3.73
CA GLU A 194 -31.60 -47.35 4.58
C GLU A 194 -30.87 -46.01 4.44
N VAL A 195 -29.53 -46.05 4.43
CA VAL A 195 -28.70 -44.86 4.27
C VAL A 195 -28.91 -44.28 2.87
N ARG A 196 -28.98 -45.13 1.83
CA ARG A 196 -29.29 -44.69 0.46
C ARG A 196 -30.65 -44.03 0.37
N LYS A 197 -31.67 -44.59 1.02
CA LYS A 197 -33.03 -44.02 1.08
C LYS A 197 -33.04 -42.66 1.80
N ASN A 198 -32.31 -42.51 2.90
CA ASN A 198 -32.16 -41.24 3.61
C ASN A 198 -31.44 -40.18 2.78
N LEU A 199 -30.38 -40.55 2.06
CA LEU A 199 -29.67 -39.66 1.14
C LEU A 199 -30.59 -39.18 0.01
N LEU A 200 -31.37 -40.10 -0.58
CA LEU A 200 -32.35 -39.77 -1.61
C LEU A 200 -33.43 -38.85 -1.08
N PHE A 201 -33.99 -39.14 0.10
CA PHE A 201 -34.98 -38.28 0.76
C PHE A 201 -34.43 -36.87 0.98
N ASN A 202 -33.20 -36.75 1.47
CA ASN A 202 -32.55 -35.46 1.68
C ASN A 202 -32.38 -34.68 0.37
N GLU A 203 -31.93 -35.34 -0.70
CA GLU A 203 -31.76 -34.66 -2.00
C GLU A 203 -33.13 -34.20 -2.54
N VAL A 204 -34.15 -35.05 -2.52
CA VAL A 204 -35.52 -34.71 -2.94
C VAL A 204 -36.08 -33.54 -2.13
N LEU A 205 -35.89 -33.57 -0.81
CA LEU A 205 -36.33 -32.48 0.06
C LEU A 205 -35.62 -31.17 -0.29
N THR A 206 -34.31 -31.20 -0.53
CA THR A 206 -33.57 -30.00 -0.91
C THR A 206 -33.99 -29.46 -2.28
N THR A 207 -34.33 -30.31 -3.25
CA THR A 207 -34.85 -29.88 -4.55
C THR A 207 -36.23 -29.23 -4.43
N GLN A 208 -37.12 -29.82 -3.63
CA GLN A 208 -38.44 -29.25 -3.38
C GLN A 208 -38.35 -27.90 -2.66
N LEU A 209 -37.48 -27.77 -1.66
CA LEU A 209 -37.24 -26.50 -0.96
C LEU A 209 -36.66 -25.43 -1.90
N LYS A 210 -35.77 -25.81 -2.83
CA LYS A 210 -35.25 -24.90 -3.87
C LYS A 210 -36.34 -24.40 -4.81
N GLU A 211 -37.20 -25.30 -5.29
CA GLU A 211 -38.32 -24.96 -6.17
C GLU A 211 -39.32 -24.03 -5.48
N LYS A 212 -39.72 -24.38 -4.24
CA LYS A 212 -40.61 -23.53 -3.44
C LYS A 212 -39.99 -22.15 -3.17
N ALA A 213 -38.72 -22.09 -2.76
CA ALA A 213 -38.01 -20.82 -2.57
C ALA A 213 -37.95 -19.98 -3.85
N GLY A 214 -37.80 -20.61 -5.02
CA GLY A 214 -37.84 -19.94 -6.32
C GLY A 214 -39.23 -19.43 -6.72
N SER A 215 -40.30 -20.14 -6.33
CA SER A 215 -41.68 -19.76 -6.62
C SER A 215 -42.20 -18.61 -5.74
N LEU A 216 -41.64 -18.44 -4.54
CA LEU A 216 -42.06 -17.41 -3.59
C LEU A 216 -41.55 -16.01 -3.98
N LYS A 217 -42.40 -15.00 -3.81
CA LYS A 217 -42.01 -13.59 -4.00
C LYS A 217 -41.05 -13.17 -2.88
N LYS A 218 -39.96 -12.47 -3.24
CA LYS A 218 -38.87 -12.12 -2.30
C LYS A 218 -39.33 -11.38 -1.03
N ASN A 219 -40.32 -10.50 -1.15
CA ASN A 219 -40.80 -9.65 -0.05
C ASN A 219 -42.17 -10.09 0.50
N SER A 220 -42.60 -11.34 0.27
CA SER A 220 -43.86 -11.83 0.83
C SER A 220 -43.70 -12.33 2.27
N LYS A 221 -44.76 -12.20 3.07
CA LYS A 221 -44.84 -12.80 4.41
C LYS A 221 -44.61 -14.32 4.37
N GLU A 222 -45.11 -14.98 3.32
CA GLU A 222 -44.89 -16.41 3.09
C GLU A 222 -43.41 -16.76 2.95
N ASN A 223 -42.63 -15.93 2.25
CA ASN A 223 -41.18 -16.12 2.12
C ASN A 223 -40.46 -15.92 3.47
N GLU A 224 -40.92 -14.98 4.30
CA GLU A 224 -40.38 -14.77 5.64
C GLU A 224 -40.65 -15.97 6.56
N VAL A 225 -41.89 -16.48 6.56
CA VAL A 225 -42.27 -17.69 7.30
C VAL A 225 -41.46 -18.89 6.82
N PHE A 226 -41.34 -19.09 5.51
CA PHE A 226 -40.52 -20.13 4.92
C PHE A 226 -39.06 -20.04 5.37
N GLN A 227 -38.47 -18.84 5.34
CA GLN A 227 -37.11 -18.62 5.83
C GLN A 227 -36.96 -18.97 7.30
N LYS A 228 -37.91 -18.59 8.16
CA LYS A 228 -37.90 -18.93 9.59
C LYS A 228 -37.96 -20.44 9.83
N CYS A 229 -38.82 -21.16 9.11
CA CYS A 229 -38.94 -22.62 9.24
C CYS A 229 -37.64 -23.35 8.86
N VAL A 230 -36.94 -22.88 7.83
CA VAL A 230 -35.73 -23.54 7.33
C VAL A 230 -34.46 -23.09 8.07
N SER A 231 -34.40 -21.85 8.56
CA SER A 231 -33.19 -21.24 9.17
C SER A 231 -33.15 -21.27 10.70
N GLY A 232 -33.55 -22.39 11.30
CA GLY A 232 -33.57 -22.57 12.76
C GLY A 232 -32.19 -22.77 13.42
N ASP A 233 -32.18 -22.69 14.75
CA ASP A 233 -30.96 -22.83 15.56
C ASP A 233 -30.33 -24.23 15.46
N LEU A 234 -31.12 -25.28 15.20
CA LEU A 234 -30.61 -26.63 14.99
C LEU A 234 -29.67 -26.70 13.77
N VAL A 235 -30.09 -26.10 12.64
CA VAL A 235 -29.28 -26.05 11.42
C VAL A 235 -27.97 -25.29 11.66
N ARG A 236 -28.01 -24.25 12.50
CA ARG A 236 -26.83 -23.49 12.91
C ARG A 236 -25.92 -24.32 13.83
N LYS A 237 -26.47 -25.03 14.82
CA LYS A 237 -25.76 -25.91 15.75
C LYS A 237 -24.96 -26.98 15.01
N TYR A 238 -25.56 -27.61 14.00
CA TYR A 238 -24.91 -28.64 13.18
C TYR A 238 -24.12 -28.09 11.98
N LYS A 239 -23.91 -26.76 11.87
CA LYS A 239 -23.11 -26.11 10.81
C LYS A 239 -23.63 -26.34 9.38
N LEU A 240 -24.92 -26.69 9.22
CA LEU A 240 -25.58 -26.96 7.93
C LEU A 240 -26.15 -25.69 7.27
N LEU A 241 -25.96 -24.52 7.88
CA LEU A 241 -26.46 -23.25 7.35
C LEU A 241 -25.94 -22.94 5.94
N HIS A 242 -24.74 -23.41 5.59
CA HIS A 242 -24.16 -23.22 4.26
C HIS A 242 -24.94 -23.94 3.16
N MET A 243 -25.58 -25.09 3.46
CA MET A 243 -26.44 -25.82 2.54
C MET A 243 -27.75 -25.07 2.32
N VAL A 244 -28.34 -24.57 3.39
CA VAL A 244 -29.60 -23.80 3.35
C VAL A 244 -29.44 -22.47 2.61
N LYS A 245 -28.27 -21.82 2.74
CA LYS A 245 -27.93 -20.59 1.98
C LYS A 245 -27.93 -20.75 0.45
N THR A 246 -27.99 -21.97 -0.07
CA THR A 246 -28.08 -22.19 -1.52
C THR A 246 -29.43 -21.79 -2.11
N PHE A 247 -30.49 -21.82 -1.30
CA PHE A 247 -31.86 -21.44 -1.73
C PHE A 247 -32.50 -20.34 -0.90
N LEU A 248 -31.92 -19.91 0.23
CA LEU A 248 -32.33 -18.67 0.87
C LEU A 248 -31.75 -17.44 0.13
N PRO A 249 -32.52 -16.34 -0.01
CA PRO A 249 -32.00 -15.11 -0.55
C PRO A 249 -30.82 -14.59 0.28
N LYS A 250 -29.78 -14.06 -0.39
CA LYS A 250 -28.63 -13.38 0.25
C LYS A 250 -29.06 -12.01 0.79
N GLU A 251 -29.96 -11.98 1.75
CA GLU A 251 -30.16 -10.77 2.53
C GLU A 251 -29.06 -10.66 3.59
N ARG A 252 -28.68 -9.41 3.90
CA ARG A 252 -27.67 -9.07 4.92
C ARG A 252 -28.26 -9.35 6.31
N THR A 253 -28.38 -10.61 6.67
CA THR A 253 -28.91 -11.04 7.98
C THR A 253 -27.82 -10.89 9.04
N SER A 254 -27.49 -9.62 9.35
CA SER A 254 -26.68 -9.28 10.53
C SER A 254 -27.51 -9.33 11.82
N THR A 255 -28.83 -9.33 11.69
CA THR A 255 -29.75 -9.40 12.83
C THR A 255 -30.67 -10.59 12.65
N SER A 256 -30.92 -11.25 13.78
CA SER A 256 -31.75 -12.43 13.93
C SER A 256 -33.07 -12.33 13.16
N ILE A 257 -33.26 -13.23 12.18
CA ILE A 257 -34.57 -13.59 11.61
C ILE A 257 -35.55 -14.09 12.71
N LEU A 258 -35.09 -14.26 13.96
CA LEU A 258 -35.80 -14.86 15.08
C LEU A 258 -36.27 -13.89 16.19
N LYS A 259 -36.21 -12.57 15.99
CA LYS A 259 -36.91 -11.65 16.90
C LYS A 259 -38.11 -11.07 16.17
N SER A 260 -39.30 -11.40 16.65
CA SER A 260 -40.51 -10.66 16.29
C SER A 260 -40.24 -9.18 16.48
N ASP A 261 -40.38 -8.41 15.41
CA ASP A 261 -40.25 -6.95 15.38
C ASP A 261 -41.39 -6.30 16.21
N THR A 262 -41.38 -6.46 17.53
CA THR A 262 -41.76 -5.32 18.38
C THR A 262 -40.60 -4.35 18.26
N LYS A 263 -40.63 -3.52 17.21
CA LYS A 263 -39.70 -2.41 17.04
C LYS A 263 -39.82 -1.52 18.28
N ILE A 264 -38.97 -1.76 19.27
CA ILE A 264 -38.59 -0.72 20.21
C ILE A 264 -37.98 0.34 19.32
N ARG A 265 -38.72 1.42 19.08
CA ARG A 265 -38.19 2.59 18.37
C ARG A 265 -37.09 3.12 19.26
N GLU A 266 -35.85 2.70 19.01
CA GLU A 266 -34.69 3.42 19.51
C GLU A 266 -34.81 4.83 18.94
N VAL A 267 -35.19 5.78 19.79
CA VAL A 267 -35.23 7.20 19.43
C VAL A 267 -33.77 7.61 19.30
N VAL A 268 -33.21 7.41 18.11
CA VAL A 268 -31.87 7.88 17.78
C VAL A 268 -31.92 9.40 17.84
N LEU A 269 -31.43 9.96 18.94
CA LEU A 269 -31.33 11.40 19.11
C LEU A 269 -30.43 11.96 18.00
N LYS A 270 -30.96 12.94 17.25
CA LYS A 270 -30.20 13.62 16.20
C LYS A 270 -28.93 14.24 16.80
N HIS A 271 -27.85 14.25 16.02
CA HIS A 271 -26.56 14.80 16.43
C HIS A 271 -26.68 16.21 17.03
N ASP A 272 -27.52 17.05 16.46
CA ASP A 272 -27.74 18.43 16.93
C ASP A 272 -28.31 18.49 18.36
N ILE A 273 -29.19 17.55 18.72
CA ILE A 273 -29.77 17.48 20.07
C ILE A 273 -28.69 17.01 21.05
N ARG A 274 -27.89 16.01 20.66
CA ARG A 274 -26.75 15.54 21.45
C ARG A 274 -25.75 16.66 21.71
N GLN A 275 -25.44 17.45 20.69
CA GLN A 275 -24.52 18.57 20.80
C GLN A 275 -25.08 19.67 21.69
N LYS A 276 -26.37 20.01 21.57
CA LYS A 276 -27.03 20.96 22.49
C LYS A 276 -27.01 20.51 23.95
N VAL A 277 -27.18 19.21 24.20
CA VAL A 277 -27.09 18.65 25.56
C VAL A 277 -25.64 18.71 26.07
N GLU A 278 -24.67 18.39 25.23
CA GLU A 278 -23.25 18.49 25.58
C GLU A 278 -22.82 19.94 25.85
N ASP A 279 -23.28 20.89 25.04
CA ASP A 279 -23.03 22.33 25.20
C ASP A 279 -23.69 22.85 26.48
N PHE A 280 -24.93 22.45 26.76
CA PHE A 280 -25.64 22.80 27.99
C PHE A 280 -24.82 22.41 29.23
N PHE A 281 -24.36 21.17 29.33
CA PHE A 281 -23.54 20.70 30.47
C PHE A 281 -22.10 21.24 30.49
N GLN A 282 -21.65 21.91 29.44
CA GLN A 282 -20.37 22.64 29.42
C GLN A 282 -20.52 24.11 29.81
N SER A 283 -21.74 24.66 29.81
CA SER A 283 -22.00 26.04 30.23
C SER A 283 -21.68 26.24 31.71
N ASP A 284 -20.92 27.30 32.00
CA ASP A 284 -20.41 27.61 33.33
C ASP A 284 -21.52 27.90 34.35
N ASP A 285 -22.68 28.36 33.87
CA ASP A 285 -23.88 28.61 34.68
C ASP A 285 -24.35 27.35 35.42
N ILE A 286 -24.23 26.16 34.81
CA ILE A 286 -24.67 24.90 35.43
C ILE A 286 -23.67 24.43 36.49
N SER A 287 -22.38 24.64 36.24
CA SER A 287 -21.31 24.39 37.19
C SER A 287 -21.49 25.23 38.46
N ARG A 288 -21.94 26.48 38.31
CA ARG A 288 -22.21 27.41 39.41
C ARG A 288 -23.49 27.09 40.17
N MET A 289 -24.53 26.61 39.50
CA MET A 289 -25.84 26.32 40.12
C MET A 289 -25.91 24.98 40.87
N CYS A 290 -24.99 24.04 40.58
CA CYS A 290 -24.96 22.70 41.20
C CYS A 290 -23.60 22.36 41.85
N PRO A 291 -23.11 23.16 42.83
CA PRO A 291 -21.74 23.07 43.34
C PRO A 291 -21.37 21.74 44.04
N ALA A 292 -22.36 20.94 44.45
CA ALA A 292 -22.14 19.66 45.13
C ALA A 292 -22.25 18.42 44.21
N LYS A 293 -22.81 18.56 43.00
CA LYS A 293 -22.95 17.46 42.04
C LYS A 293 -21.79 17.52 41.05
N ARG A 294 -20.97 16.47 40.99
CA ARG A 294 -19.80 16.38 40.09
C ARG A 294 -20.24 16.07 38.64
N ASP A 295 -21.21 16.84 38.14
CA ASP A 295 -21.87 16.62 36.85
C ASP A 295 -21.20 17.52 35.81
N PHE A 296 -19.95 17.23 35.45
CA PHE A 296 -19.22 17.94 34.40
C PHE A 296 -18.55 16.97 33.42
N VAL A 297 -18.48 17.35 32.14
CA VAL A 297 -17.87 16.55 31.08
C VAL A 297 -16.35 16.73 31.10
N LYS A 298 -15.59 15.74 31.58
CA LYS A 298 -14.13 15.74 31.47
C LYS A 298 -13.72 14.88 30.28
N LYS A 299 -13.38 15.51 29.13
CA LYS A 299 -12.77 14.89 27.92
C LYS A 299 -13.24 13.44 27.63
N THR A 300 -14.30 13.32 26.83
CA THR A 300 -14.81 12.05 26.24
C THR A 300 -15.07 10.86 27.19
N ALA A 301 -14.99 11.05 28.51
CA ALA A 301 -15.41 10.07 29.51
C ALA A 301 -16.12 10.79 30.68
N LEU A 302 -17.43 10.61 30.76
CA LEU A 302 -18.23 11.03 31.91
C LEU A 302 -17.97 10.09 33.10
N ARG A 303 -17.68 10.66 34.27
CA ARG A 303 -17.63 9.93 35.53
C ARG A 303 -18.93 10.22 36.28
N ASN A 304 -19.95 9.38 36.11
CA ASN A 304 -21.09 9.43 37.03
C ASN A 304 -21.75 8.08 37.29
N LYS A 305 -22.08 7.85 38.58
CA LYS A 305 -22.60 6.59 39.12
C LYS A 305 -24.14 6.47 39.05
N ASN A 306 -24.87 7.54 38.68
CA ASN A 306 -26.34 7.55 38.65
C ASN A 306 -26.92 8.14 37.34
N ALA A 307 -26.42 7.72 36.17
CA ALA A 307 -26.92 8.22 34.88
C ALA A 307 -27.38 7.07 33.97
N SER A 308 -28.52 6.47 34.30
CA SER A 308 -29.31 5.55 33.46
C SER A 308 -29.74 6.17 32.12
N PHE A 309 -29.50 7.48 31.91
CA PHE A 309 -29.90 8.22 30.70
C PHE A 309 -28.85 8.20 29.58
N TYR A 310 -27.56 7.96 29.86
CA TYR A 310 -26.50 8.02 28.84
C TYR A 310 -26.09 6.67 28.25
N PHE A 311 -26.61 5.55 28.77
CA PHE A 311 -26.37 4.23 28.18
C PHE A 311 -27.07 4.06 26.81
N LEU A 312 -28.07 4.90 26.52
CA LEU A 312 -28.79 4.98 25.24
C LEU A 312 -28.09 5.85 24.17
N LEU A 313 -27.00 6.53 24.49
CA LEU A 313 -26.29 7.44 23.56
C LEU A 313 -25.09 6.79 22.86
N LYS A 314 -24.90 5.49 23.05
CA LYS A 314 -23.72 4.74 22.54
C LYS A 314 -24.05 3.48 21.72
N ASN A 315 -25.32 3.18 21.49
CA ASN A 315 -25.74 2.17 20.51
C ASN A 315 -26.43 2.82 19.33
#